data_AF-A0A0M9GKD9-F1
#
_entry.id   AF-A0A0M9GKD9-F1
#
_cell.length_a   1.000
_cell.length_b   1.000
_cell.length_c   1.000
_cell.angle_alpha   90.00
_cell.angle_beta   90.00
_cell.angle_gamma   90.00
#
_symmetry.space_group_name_H-M   'P 1'
#
loop_
_entity.id
_entity.type
_entity.pdbx_description
1 polymer ?
#
loop_
_entity_poly.entity_id
_entity_poly.type
_entity_poly.pdbx_seq_one_letter_code
_entity_poly.pdbx_strand_id
1 'polypeptide(L)'
;QQLPIPEDHPLSTASVYGQTKLMVEEMLRALYASDPEWSICILRYFNPVGAHLSGLIGEDPSDTPNNLMPFISQTAVGRREKLSVFGNDYDTPDGTGVRDYIHVV
;
A
#
# COMPACT_ATOMS: atom_id res chain seq x y z
N GLN A 1 -17.01 -10.40 1.62
CA GLN A 1 -16.04 -9.27 1.64
C GLN A 1 -16.74 -8.09 0.99
N GLN A 2 -16.75 -6.92 1.61
CA GLN A 2 -17.38 -5.72 1.04
C GLN A 2 -16.30 -4.86 0.38
N LEU A 3 -16.56 -4.42 -0.85
CA LEU A 3 -15.77 -3.42 -1.55
C LEU A 3 -16.69 -2.25 -1.90
N PRO A 4 -16.31 -0.98 -1.64
CA PRO A 4 -15.05 -0.53 -1.03
C PRO A 4 -14.91 -0.93 0.45
N ILE A 5 -13.69 -0.85 1.00
CA ILE A 5 -13.39 -1.20 2.40
C ILE A 5 -13.51 0.07 3.27
N PRO A 6 -14.55 0.19 4.11
CA PRO A 6 -14.70 1.31 5.04
C PRO A 6 -13.80 1.16 6.29
N GLU A 7 -13.63 2.24 7.05
CA GLU A 7 -12.75 2.28 8.23
C GLU A 7 -13.21 1.40 9.39
N ASP A 8 -14.51 1.10 9.46
CA ASP A 8 -15.16 0.22 10.44
C ASP A 8 -15.12 -1.27 10.04
N HIS A 9 -14.54 -1.60 8.89
CA HIS A 9 -14.31 -2.98 8.50
C HIS A 9 -13.41 -3.70 9.54
N PRO A 10 -13.71 -4.97 9.90
CA PRO A 10 -12.88 -5.74 10.83
C PRO A 10 -11.41 -5.76 10.44
N LEU A 11 -10.53 -5.54 11.42
CA LEU A 11 -9.08 -5.52 11.23
C LEU A 11 -8.52 -6.94 11.40
N SER A 12 -7.69 -7.35 10.45
CA SER A 12 -6.89 -8.58 10.52
C SER A 12 -5.61 -8.41 9.71
N THR A 13 -4.60 -9.23 10.00
CA THR A 13 -3.30 -9.14 9.32
C THR A 13 -2.84 -10.53 8.90
N ALA A 14 -2.11 -10.59 7.78
CA ALA A 14 -1.55 -11.83 7.23
C ALA A 14 -0.01 -11.83 7.23
N SER A 15 0.62 -10.78 7.79
CA SER A 15 2.07 -10.61 7.80
C SER A 15 2.52 -9.91 9.07
N VAL A 16 3.78 -10.13 9.45
CA VAL A 16 4.41 -9.43 10.59
C VAL A 16 4.42 -7.92 10.37
N TYR A 17 4.64 -7.46 9.13
CA TYR A 17 4.53 -6.04 8.76
C TYR A 17 3.15 -5.48 9.09
N GLY A 18 2.08 -6.15 8.63
CA GLY A 18 0.70 -5.74 8.93
C GLY A 18 0.42 -5.74 10.43
N GLN A 19 0.91 -6.77 11.15
CA GLN A 19 0.77 -6.86 12.61
C GLN A 19 1.38 -5.65 13.33
N THR A 20 2.55 -5.17 12.89
CA THR A 20 3.16 -3.97 13.49
C THR A 20 2.27 -2.74 13.35
N LYS A 21 1.56 -2.58 12.21
CA LYS A 21 0.65 -1.45 11.98
C LYS A 21 -0.57 -1.54 12.88
N LEU A 22 -1.17 -2.73 12.99
CA LEU A 22 -2.31 -2.95 13.88
C LEU A 22 -1.95 -2.65 15.34
N MET A 23 -0.81 -3.16 15.83
CA MET A 23 -0.32 -2.89 17.18
C MET A 23 -0.10 -1.40 17.44
N VAL A 24 0.46 -0.65 16.49
CA VAL A 24 0.64 0.80 16.62
C VAL A 24 -0.71 1.52 16.71
N GLU A 25 -1.69 1.15 15.89
CA GLU A 25 -3.03 1.74 16.00
C GLU A 25 -3.69 1.46 17.35
N GLU A 26 -3.55 0.24 17.88
CA GLU A 26 -4.05 -0.13 19.21
C GLU A 26 -3.37 0.69 20.32
N MET A 27 -2.05 0.84 20.25
CA MET A 27 -1.29 1.68 21.19
C MET A 27 -1.74 3.14 21.15
N LEU A 28 -1.97 3.70 19.95
CA LEU A 28 -2.45 5.07 19.79
C LEU A 28 -3.86 5.26 20.34
N ARG A 29 -4.76 4.29 20.16
CA ARG A 29 -6.10 4.31 20.77
C ARG A 29 -6.03 4.24 22.29
N ALA A 30 -5.16 3.38 22.83
CA ALA A 30 -4.94 3.26 24.27
C ALA A 30 -4.36 4.55 24.86
N LEU A 31 -3.43 5.21 24.16
CA LEU A 31 -2.86 6.51 24.54
C LEU A 31 -3.97 7.57 24.69
N TYR A 32 -4.78 7.76 23.66
CA TYR A 32 -5.89 8.72 23.70
C TYR A 32 -6.91 8.41 24.81
N ALA A 33 -7.21 7.12 25.03
CA ALA A 33 -8.11 6.69 26.11
C ALA A 33 -7.53 7.00 27.50
N SER A 34 -6.21 6.99 27.65
CA SER A 34 -5.52 7.32 28.91
C SER A 34 -5.36 8.82 29.15
N ASP A 35 -5.22 9.61 28.08
CA ASP A 35 -5.02 11.05 28.11
C ASP A 35 -5.71 11.71 26.90
N PRO A 36 -6.92 12.26 27.09
CA PRO A 36 -7.67 12.92 26.02
C PRO A 36 -7.09 14.26 25.52
N GLU A 37 -6.00 14.78 26.10
CA GLU A 37 -5.33 15.99 25.56
C GLU A 37 -4.64 15.72 24.22
N TRP A 38 -4.37 14.45 23.88
CA TRP A 38 -3.78 14.06 22.60
C TRP A 38 -4.75 14.23 21.42
N SER A 39 -4.23 14.73 20.29
CA SER A 39 -4.93 14.75 18.99
C SER A 39 -4.22 13.82 18.02
N ILE A 40 -4.90 12.75 17.59
CA ILE A 40 -4.30 11.67 16.78
C ILE A 40 -5.13 11.44 15.51
N CYS A 41 -4.45 11.37 14.37
CA CYS A 41 -5.02 10.95 13.09
C CYS A 41 -4.28 9.70 12.58
N ILE A 42 -5.02 8.65 12.25
CA ILE A 42 -4.48 7.39 11.72
C ILE A 42 -4.82 7.33 10.23
N LEU A 43 -3.80 7.44 9.38
CA LEU A 43 -3.96 7.41 7.93
C LEU A 43 -3.58 6.03 7.38
N ARG A 44 -4.57 5.29 6.88
CA ARG A 44 -4.40 3.96 6.27
C ARG A 44 -4.29 4.10 4.75
N TYR A 45 -3.07 4.12 4.24
CA TYR A 45 -2.85 4.23 2.79
C TYR A 45 -3.16 2.91 2.08
N PHE A 46 -3.63 3.01 0.84
CA PHE A 46 -3.81 1.88 -0.06
C PHE A 46 -2.51 1.58 -0.81
N ASN A 47 -2.43 1.80 -2.14
CA ASN A 47 -1.21 1.58 -2.91
C ASN A 47 -0.72 2.90 -3.51
N PRO A 48 0.12 3.67 -2.79
CA PRO A 48 0.70 4.91 -3.31
C PRO A 48 1.57 4.65 -4.53
N VAL A 49 1.38 5.45 -5.58
CA VAL A 49 2.13 5.39 -6.83
C VAL A 49 2.33 6.79 -7.42
N GLY A 50 3.16 6.88 -8.46
CA GLY A 50 3.45 8.15 -9.13
C GLY A 50 4.66 8.86 -8.54
N ALA A 51 4.76 10.15 -8.86
CA ALA A 51 5.89 11.00 -8.53
C ALA A 51 5.44 12.46 -8.55
N HIS A 52 6.26 13.37 -8.04
CA HIS A 52 5.95 14.80 -8.18
C HIS A 52 5.97 15.20 -9.66
N LEU A 53 5.04 16.06 -10.09
CA LEU A 53 4.87 16.47 -11.50
C LEU A 53 6.13 17.05 -12.16
N SER A 54 7.06 17.58 -11.38
CA SER A 54 8.37 18.03 -11.88
C SER A 54 9.22 16.90 -12.48
N GLY A 55 8.96 15.65 -12.12
CA GLY A 55 9.79 14.49 -12.47
C GLY A 55 11.13 14.39 -11.70
N LEU A 56 11.42 15.30 -10.77
CA LEU A 56 12.69 15.35 -10.04
C LEU A 56 12.75 14.46 -8.80
N ILE A 57 11.59 14.07 -8.25
CA ILE A 57 11.49 13.21 -7.06
C ILE A 57 10.42 12.14 -7.28
N GLY A 58 10.70 10.92 -6.82
CA GLY A 58 9.83 9.75 -6.91
C GLY A 58 10.42 8.59 -6.11
N GLU A 59 9.78 7.42 -6.17
CA GLU A 59 10.30 6.21 -5.51
C GLU A 59 11.59 5.74 -6.19
N ASP A 60 12.67 5.56 -5.43
CA ASP A 60 13.98 5.09 -5.91
C ASP A 60 14.44 3.85 -5.11
N PRO A 61 13.88 2.65 -5.43
CA PRO A 61 14.22 1.43 -4.71
C PRO A 61 15.64 0.97 -5.07
N SER A 62 16.47 0.77 -4.04
CA SER A 62 17.87 0.34 -4.20
C SER A 62 18.02 -1.12 -4.64
N ASP A 63 17.06 -1.96 -4.25
CA ASP A 63 17.01 -3.39 -4.60
C ASP A 63 16.00 -3.67 -5.72
N THR A 64 15.85 -4.95 -6.08
CA THR A 64 14.75 -5.35 -6.97
C THR A 64 13.42 -4.96 -6.35
N PRO A 65 12.59 -4.16 -7.05
CA PRO A 65 11.33 -3.72 -6.47
C PRO A 65 10.42 -4.90 -6.14
N ASN A 66 9.82 -4.88 -4.96
CA ASN A 66 8.76 -5.80 -4.60
C ASN A 66 7.37 -5.30 -5.03
N ASN A 67 7.25 -3.99 -5.26
CA ASN A 67 5.99 -3.33 -5.65
C ASN A 67 5.84 -3.29 -7.18
N LEU A 68 4.59 -3.33 -7.65
CA LEU A 68 4.28 -3.42 -9.08
C LEU A 68 4.79 -2.22 -9.89
N MET A 69 4.51 -0.99 -9.44
CA MET A 69 4.75 0.20 -10.27
C MET A 69 6.23 0.48 -10.54
N PRO A 70 7.16 0.41 -9.55
CA PRO A 70 8.58 0.55 -9.85
C PRO A 70 9.12 -0.60 -10.71
N PHE A 71 8.55 -1.81 -10.60
CA PHE A 71 8.94 -2.91 -11.47
C PHE A 71 8.52 -2.67 -12.93
N ILE A 72 7.29 -2.17 -13.14
CA ILE A 72 6.80 -1.75 -14.47
C ILE A 72 7.69 -0.64 -15.03
N SER A 73 7.99 0.40 -14.25
CA SER A 73 8.80 1.53 -14.75
C SER A 73 10.24 1.11 -15.07
N GLN A 74 10.86 0.25 -14.25
CA GLN A 74 12.17 -0.33 -14.55
C GLN A 74 12.16 -1.22 -15.80
N THR A 75 11.06 -1.92 -16.08
CA THR A 75 10.91 -2.71 -17.31
C THR A 75 10.76 -1.78 -18.52
N ALA A 76 9.93 -0.74 -18.41
CA ALA A 76 9.69 0.24 -19.47
C ALA A 76 10.97 0.99 -19.88
N VAL A 77 11.86 1.29 -18.93
CA VAL A 77 13.17 1.92 -19.20
C VAL A 77 14.29 0.92 -19.52
N GLY A 78 13.97 -0.36 -19.68
CA GLY A 78 14.92 -1.40 -20.10
C GLY A 78 15.89 -1.88 -19.02
N ARG A 79 15.72 -1.49 -17.74
CA ARG A 79 16.50 -2.04 -16.61
C ARG A 79 16.11 -3.49 -16.29
N ARG A 80 14.91 -3.92 -16.69
CA ARG A 80 14.41 -5.29 -16.55
C ARG A 80 13.90 -5.79 -17.89
N GLU A 81 14.13 -7.07 -18.18
CA GLU A 81 13.74 -7.68 -19.46
C GLU A 81 12.21 -7.82 -19.60
N LYS A 82 11.53 -8.20 -18.52
CA LYS A 82 10.09 -8.47 -18.51
C LYS A 82 9.49 -8.24 -17.13
N LEU A 83 8.20 -7.93 -17.11
CA LEU A 83 7.36 -7.96 -15.93
C LEU A 83 6.94 -9.40 -15.60
N SER A 84 6.96 -9.77 -14.32
CA SER A 84 6.33 -11.00 -13.83
C SER A 84 4.97 -10.68 -13.23
N VAL A 85 3.90 -11.28 -13.76
CA VAL A 85 2.54 -11.17 -13.21
C VAL A 85 2.30 -12.35 -12.26
N PHE A 86 1.97 -12.06 -11.00
CA PHE A 86 1.76 -13.08 -9.97
C PHE A 86 0.30 -13.54 -9.91
N GLY A 87 -0.02 -14.56 -10.72
CA GLY A 87 -1.35 -15.16 -10.80
C GLY A 87 -2.26 -14.51 -11.83
N ASN A 88 -3.18 -15.31 -12.38
CA ASN A 88 -4.14 -14.90 -13.41
C ASN A 88 -5.48 -15.65 -13.28
N ASP A 89 -5.75 -16.19 -12.09
CA ASP A 89 -6.89 -17.04 -11.75
C ASP A 89 -7.71 -16.50 -10.56
N TYR A 90 -7.54 -15.22 -10.21
CA TYR A 90 -8.38 -14.55 -9.22
C TYR A 90 -9.80 -14.32 -9.76
N ASP A 91 -10.80 -14.32 -8.88
CA ASP A 91 -12.19 -13.94 -9.21
C ASP A 91 -12.31 -12.42 -9.44
N THR A 92 -11.77 -11.96 -10.57
CA THR A 92 -11.65 -10.56 -11.02
C THR A 92 -11.83 -10.51 -12.55
N PRO A 93 -12.16 -9.35 -13.15
CA PRO A 93 -12.54 -9.29 -14.57
C PRO A 93 -11.52 -9.86 -15.56
N ASP A 94 -10.22 -9.78 -15.26
CA ASP A 94 -9.12 -10.28 -16.11
C ASP A 94 -8.27 -11.39 -15.46
N GLY A 95 -8.69 -11.87 -14.28
CA GLY A 95 -7.99 -12.88 -13.50
C GLY A 95 -6.81 -12.37 -12.66
N THR A 96 -6.41 -11.11 -12.78
CA THR A 96 -5.25 -10.55 -12.08
C THR A 96 -5.64 -9.76 -10.81
N GLY A 97 -4.65 -9.48 -9.95
CA GLY A 97 -4.91 -8.75 -8.72
C GLY A 97 -5.35 -7.29 -8.94
N VAL A 98 -6.57 -6.94 -8.53
CA VAL A 98 -7.07 -5.55 -8.55
C VAL A 98 -6.63 -4.81 -7.28
N ARG A 99 -6.18 -3.56 -7.42
CA ARG A 99 -5.71 -2.70 -6.31
C ARG A 99 -6.21 -1.27 -6.51
N ASP A 100 -6.44 -0.58 -5.39
CA ASP A 100 -6.69 0.86 -5.39
C ASP A 100 -5.34 1.61 -5.38
N TYR A 101 -5.02 2.24 -6.51
CA TYR A 101 -3.79 3.00 -6.72
C TYR A 101 -4.06 4.49 -6.53
N ILE A 102 -3.34 5.10 -5.61
CA ILE A 102 -3.48 6.52 -5.27
C ILE A 102 -2.23 7.30 -5.66
N HIS A 103 -2.39 8.46 -6.31
CA HIS A 103 -1.26 9.32 -6.64
C HIS A 103 -0.64 9.90 -5.37
N VAL A 104 0.69 9.90 -5.28
CA VAL A 104 1.42 10.33 -4.07
C VAL A 104 1.39 11.85 -3.80
N VAL A 105 0.97 12.67 -4.77
CA VAL A 105 0.87 14.14 -4.68
C VAL A 105 -0.44 14.65 -5.27
#